data_AF-A0A6P8V5V0-F1
#
_entry.id   AF-A0A6P8V5V0-F1
#
_cell.length_a   1.000
_cell.length_b   1.000
_cell.length_c   1.000
_cell.angle_alpha   90.00
_cell.angle_beta   90.00
_cell.angle_gamma   90.00
#
_symmetry.space_group_name_H-M   'P 1'
#
loop_
_entity.id
_entity.type
_entity.pdbx_description
1 polymer ?
#
loop_
_entity_poly.entity_id
_entity_poly.type
_entity_poly.pdbx_seq_one_letter_code
_entity_poly.pdbx_strand_id
1 'polypeptide(L)'
;MLQKLHAEEKVIVADSPGHSAKFGSYTTMDLKNNKVVDLQLVQSNEVGGSYHMELEGLKRSLELLKERGVTLDCIVTDRHLQIQKFLRESSITQFFDVWHIEKGISKQLEKAAKKKDCEKLRGWVKSIRNHIYWTAATSTTGPERVAKWTSILNHVQDIHSHDDPLFPKCLHPLRIAQYQWMAAGTPAFHKLETILSTKRILKAVAKLSPHHQT
;
A
#
# COMPACT_ATOMS: atom_id res chain seq x y z
N MET A 1 11.39 -37.25 1.60
CA MET A 1 11.79 -36.79 2.94
C MET A 1 10.82 -37.28 4.00
N LEU A 2 9.52 -36.95 3.93
CA LEU A 2 8.51 -37.43 4.88
C LEU A 2 8.37 -38.96 4.94
N GLN A 3 8.49 -39.65 3.81
CA GLN A 3 8.51 -41.13 3.79
C GLN A 3 9.76 -41.73 4.47
N LYS A 4 10.89 -41.01 4.48
CA LYS A 4 12.09 -41.43 5.24
C LYS A 4 11.93 -41.17 6.74
N LEU A 5 11.33 -40.02 7.10
CA LEU A 5 11.00 -39.69 8.50
C LEU A 5 9.94 -40.64 9.08
N HIS A 6 9.04 -41.18 8.25
CA HIS A 6 8.08 -42.20 8.68
C HIS A 6 8.74 -43.54 9.03
N ALA A 7 9.88 -43.86 8.40
CA ALA A 7 10.67 -45.04 8.72
C ALA A 7 11.55 -44.85 9.96
N GLU A 8 11.66 -43.64 10.50
CA GLU A 8 12.36 -43.35 11.75
C GLU A 8 11.39 -43.45 12.93
N GLU A 9 11.70 -44.30 13.92
CA GLU A 9 10.85 -44.57 15.09
C GLU A 9 10.61 -43.32 15.96
N LYS A 10 11.55 -42.37 15.95
CA LYS A 10 11.48 -41.09 16.67
C LYS A 10 12.15 -39.99 15.85
N VAL A 11 11.42 -38.92 15.58
CA VAL A 11 11.91 -37.72 14.88
C VAL A 11 11.93 -36.56 15.85
N ILE A 12 13.05 -35.83 15.92
CA ILE A 12 13.13 -34.56 16.66
C ILE A 12 12.91 -33.43 15.66
N VAL A 13 11.83 -32.68 15.85
CA VAL A 13 11.52 -31.46 15.10
C VAL A 13 11.72 -30.24 16.00
N ALA A 14 12.21 -29.15 15.44
CA ALA A 14 12.35 -27.87 16.12
C ALA A 14 11.66 -26.78 15.30
N ASP A 15 11.14 -25.76 15.98
CA ASP A 15 10.78 -24.51 15.34
C ASP A 15 12.05 -23.74 14.92
N SER A 16 11.88 -22.64 14.20
CA SER A 16 13.02 -21.81 13.81
C SER A 16 13.68 -21.21 15.05
N PRO A 17 14.98 -21.45 15.31
CA PRO A 17 15.63 -20.94 16.51
C PRO A 17 15.85 -19.41 16.44
N GLY A 18 15.37 -18.69 17.45
CA GLY A 18 15.72 -17.28 17.73
C GLY A 18 14.58 -16.27 17.62
N HIS A 19 14.83 -15.03 18.09
CA HIS A 19 13.91 -13.88 17.98
C HIS A 19 13.73 -13.35 16.53
N SER A 20 14.27 -14.04 15.52
CA SER A 20 14.33 -13.60 14.12
C SER A 20 13.93 -14.74 13.19
N ALA A 21 13.18 -14.41 12.11
CA ALA A 21 12.76 -15.41 11.13
C ALA A 21 13.98 -16.10 10.49
N LYS A 22 14.07 -17.44 10.63
CA LYS A 22 15.11 -18.25 10.00
C LYS A 22 14.87 -18.45 8.51
N PHE A 23 13.60 -18.63 8.15
CA PHE A 23 13.12 -18.79 6.79
C PHE A 23 12.03 -17.77 6.53
N GLY A 24 11.92 -17.32 5.28
CA GLY A 24 10.93 -16.36 4.85
C GLY A 24 10.56 -16.68 3.43
N SER A 25 9.26 -16.74 3.20
CA SER A 25 8.69 -16.93 1.89
C SER A 25 8.49 -15.58 1.22
N TYR A 26 8.88 -15.50 -0.05
CA TYR A 26 8.52 -14.40 -0.93
C TYR A 26 7.67 -14.96 -2.06
N THR A 27 6.50 -14.38 -2.28
CA THR A 27 5.54 -14.86 -3.29
C THR A 27 5.31 -13.76 -4.29
N THR A 28 5.33 -14.10 -5.58
CA THR A 28 4.87 -13.19 -6.64
C THR A 28 3.59 -13.74 -7.27
N MET A 29 2.69 -12.83 -7.64
CA MET A 29 1.37 -13.16 -8.15
C MET A 29 1.10 -12.36 -9.42
N ASP A 30 0.51 -13.02 -10.41
CA ASP A 30 -0.09 -12.36 -11.56
C ASP A 30 -1.47 -11.82 -11.17
N LEU A 31 -1.57 -10.50 -11.03
CA LEU A 31 -2.80 -9.79 -10.66
C LEU A 31 -3.87 -9.85 -11.74
N LYS A 32 -3.55 -10.17 -12.99
CA LYS A 32 -4.54 -10.30 -14.07
C LYS A 32 -5.32 -11.61 -13.95
N ASN A 33 -4.61 -12.69 -13.62
CA ASN A 33 -5.19 -14.04 -13.54
C ASN A 33 -5.42 -14.52 -12.11
N ASN A 34 -5.02 -13.74 -11.10
CA ASN A 34 -5.05 -14.09 -9.68
C ASN A 34 -4.37 -15.44 -9.41
N LYS A 35 -3.15 -15.61 -9.93
CA LYS A 35 -2.36 -16.83 -9.76
C LYS A 35 -0.98 -16.54 -9.20
N VAL A 36 -0.55 -17.34 -8.24
CA VAL A 36 0.85 -17.36 -7.81
C VAL A 36 1.70 -17.81 -8.98
N VAL A 37 2.70 -17.01 -9.34
CA VAL A 37 3.64 -17.31 -10.44
C VAL A 37 4.98 -17.83 -9.93
N ASP A 38 5.36 -17.45 -8.71
CA ASP A 38 6.57 -17.96 -8.07
C ASP A 38 6.49 -17.88 -6.54
N LEU A 39 7.17 -18.80 -5.86
CA LEU A 39 7.34 -18.83 -4.41
C LEU A 39 8.79 -19.18 -4.09
N GLN A 40 9.50 -18.20 -3.52
CA GLN A 40 10.89 -18.32 -3.10
C GLN A 40 10.94 -18.54 -1.59
N LEU A 41 11.69 -19.56 -1.17
CA LEU A 41 12.04 -19.75 0.23
C LEU A 41 13.48 -19.28 0.43
N VAL A 42 13.64 -18.23 1.22
CA VAL A 42 14.94 -17.63 1.53
C VAL A 42 15.29 -18.00 2.97
N GLN A 43 16.57 -18.23 3.26
CA GLN A 43 17.11 -18.50 4.59
C GLN A 43 17.95 -17.33 5.08
N SER A 44 17.72 -16.85 6.30
CA SER A 44 18.38 -15.64 6.82
C SER A 44 19.91 -15.68 6.78
N ASN A 45 20.51 -16.85 7.04
CA ASN A 45 21.97 -17.02 7.01
C ASN A 45 22.56 -16.83 5.61
N GLU A 46 21.81 -17.08 4.54
CA GLU A 46 22.32 -16.96 3.17
C GLU A 46 22.46 -15.50 2.73
N VAL A 47 21.69 -14.61 3.36
CA VAL A 47 21.59 -13.18 3.01
C VAL A 47 22.01 -12.25 4.15
N GLY A 48 22.65 -12.79 5.18
CA GLY A 48 23.14 -11.97 6.30
C GLY A 48 22.03 -11.35 7.16
N GLY A 49 20.88 -12.01 7.29
CA GLY A 49 19.81 -11.65 8.23
C GLY A 49 18.42 -11.54 7.60
N SER A 50 17.39 -11.57 8.44
CA SER A 50 15.98 -11.57 8.00
C SER A 50 15.55 -10.32 7.23
N TYR A 51 16.21 -9.21 7.49
CA TYR A 51 15.95 -7.93 6.81
C TYR A 51 16.23 -7.96 5.30
N HIS A 52 17.16 -8.80 4.84
CA HIS A 52 17.53 -8.90 3.42
C HIS A 52 16.72 -9.92 2.64
N MET A 53 15.95 -10.75 3.32
CA MET A 53 15.30 -11.90 2.71
C MET A 53 14.20 -11.52 1.72
N GLU A 54 13.48 -10.44 2.01
CA GLU A 54 12.43 -9.93 1.11
C GLU A 54 13.03 -9.43 -0.22
N LEU A 55 14.13 -8.68 -0.16
CA LEU A 55 14.82 -8.20 -1.36
C LEU A 55 15.40 -9.35 -2.17
N GLU A 56 15.97 -10.35 -1.50
CA GLU A 56 16.53 -11.52 -2.16
C GLU A 56 15.44 -12.35 -2.84
N GLY A 57 14.32 -12.60 -2.15
CA GLY A 57 13.19 -13.31 -2.73
C GLY A 57 12.65 -12.61 -3.98
N LEU A 58 12.57 -11.28 -3.97
CA LEU A 58 12.20 -10.48 -5.14
C LEU A 58 13.20 -10.66 -6.29
N LYS A 59 14.51 -10.58 -6.02
CA LYS A 59 15.55 -10.75 -7.04
C LYS A 59 15.46 -12.11 -7.72
N ARG A 60 15.37 -13.19 -6.93
CA ARG A 60 15.23 -14.56 -7.43
C ARG A 60 13.98 -14.72 -8.28
N SER A 61 12.85 -14.16 -7.84
CA SER A 61 11.60 -14.21 -8.58
C SER A 61 11.70 -13.48 -9.93
N LEU A 62 12.30 -12.28 -9.96
CA LEU A 62 12.47 -11.50 -11.18
C LEU A 62 13.43 -12.16 -12.17
N GLU A 63 14.50 -12.76 -11.68
CA GLU A 63 15.45 -13.53 -12.49
C GLU A 63 14.76 -14.74 -13.12
N LEU A 64 14.03 -15.53 -12.34
CA LEU A 64 13.25 -16.67 -12.84
C LEU A 64 12.25 -16.23 -13.92
N LEU A 65 11.47 -15.16 -13.67
CA LEU A 65 10.49 -14.66 -14.64
C LEU A 65 11.18 -14.23 -15.95
N LYS A 66 12.33 -13.58 -15.86
CA LYS A 66 13.13 -13.18 -17.02
C LYS A 66 13.66 -14.40 -17.79
N GLU A 67 14.20 -15.40 -17.11
CA GLU A 67 14.69 -16.65 -17.72
C GLU A 67 13.57 -17.42 -18.45
N ARG A 68 12.34 -17.32 -17.95
CA ARG A 68 11.14 -17.90 -18.57
C ARG A 68 10.56 -17.03 -19.69
N GLY A 69 11.20 -15.92 -20.05
CA GLY A 69 10.75 -15.01 -21.11
C GLY A 69 9.53 -14.16 -20.74
N VAL A 70 9.20 -14.04 -19.44
CA VAL A 70 8.09 -13.21 -18.97
C VAL A 70 8.52 -11.74 -18.98
N THR A 71 7.76 -10.91 -19.69
CA THR A 71 7.96 -9.46 -19.72
C THR A 71 7.12 -8.81 -18.63
N LEU A 72 7.78 -8.14 -17.69
CA LEU A 72 7.14 -7.44 -16.58
C LEU A 72 6.77 -6.00 -16.98
N ASP A 73 5.50 -5.65 -16.88
CA ASP A 73 5.03 -4.27 -17.08
C ASP A 73 5.30 -3.41 -15.84
N CYS A 74 4.83 -3.88 -14.68
CA CYS A 74 5.07 -3.25 -13.39
C CYS A 74 5.02 -4.28 -12.25
N ILE A 75 5.50 -3.87 -11.07
CA ILE A 75 5.37 -4.65 -9.84
C ILE A 75 4.70 -3.82 -8.75
N VAL A 76 3.81 -4.44 -7.97
CA VAL A 76 3.20 -3.83 -6.79
C VAL A 76 3.88 -4.38 -5.55
N THR A 77 4.44 -3.50 -4.71
CA THR A 77 5.11 -3.91 -3.48
C THR A 77 4.77 -2.98 -2.33
N ASP A 78 5.26 -3.35 -1.14
CA ASP A 78 5.31 -2.45 0.00
C ASP A 78 6.31 -1.30 -0.17
N ARG A 79 6.28 -0.35 0.77
CA ARG A 79 7.14 0.84 0.80
C ARG A 79 8.53 0.58 1.40
N HIS A 80 9.09 -0.61 1.21
CA HIS A 80 10.42 -0.96 1.71
C HIS A 80 11.52 -0.21 0.93
N LEU A 81 12.48 0.41 1.63
CA LEU A 81 13.45 1.31 1.00
C LEU A 81 14.47 0.57 0.12
N GLN A 82 14.89 -0.62 0.54
CA GLN A 82 15.85 -1.40 -0.24
C GLN A 82 15.24 -1.89 -1.56
N ILE A 83 13.98 -2.34 -1.54
CA ILE A 83 13.24 -2.74 -2.73
C ILE A 83 13.06 -1.56 -3.70
N GLN A 84 12.65 -0.40 -3.18
CA GLN A 84 12.53 0.82 -3.99
C GLN A 84 13.85 1.23 -4.65
N LYS A 85 14.98 1.08 -3.94
CA LYS A 85 16.30 1.35 -4.49
C LYS A 85 16.62 0.39 -5.64
N PHE A 86 16.49 -0.91 -5.37
CA PHE A 86 16.79 -1.96 -6.34
C PHE A 86 15.91 -1.87 -7.61
N LEU A 87 14.60 -1.68 -7.48
CA LEU A 87 13.69 -1.59 -8.62
C LEU A 87 13.99 -0.36 -9.49
N ARG A 88 14.35 0.78 -8.87
CA ARG A 88 14.77 1.98 -9.60
C ARG A 88 16.06 1.76 -10.38
N GLU A 89 17.06 1.12 -9.76
CA GLU A 89 18.34 0.79 -10.42
C GLU A 89 18.13 -0.22 -11.56
N SER A 90 17.12 -1.09 -11.44
CA SER A 90 16.74 -2.07 -12.46
C SER A 90 15.78 -1.52 -13.52
N SER A 91 15.41 -0.23 -13.46
CA SER A 91 14.42 0.40 -14.35
C SER A 91 13.06 -0.30 -14.41
N ILE A 92 12.63 -0.92 -13.31
CA ILE A 92 11.34 -1.59 -13.18
C ILE A 92 10.31 -0.62 -12.60
N THR A 93 9.17 -0.47 -13.26
CA THR A 93 8.05 0.34 -12.78
C THR A 93 7.46 -0.28 -11.51
N GLN A 94 7.43 0.50 -10.43
CA GLN A 94 6.91 0.08 -9.14
C GLN A 94 5.69 0.90 -8.73
N PHE A 95 4.63 0.19 -8.34
CA PHE A 95 3.48 0.75 -7.62
C PHE A 95 3.44 0.27 -6.17
N PHE A 96 2.71 0.99 -5.34
CA PHE A 96 2.47 0.65 -3.94
C PHE A 96 1.10 0.05 -3.75
N ASP A 97 1.08 -0.94 -2.85
CA ASP A 97 -0.15 -1.53 -2.36
C ASP A 97 -1.03 -0.47 -1.68
N VAL A 98 -2.27 -0.36 -2.16
CA VAL A 98 -3.23 0.65 -1.70
C VAL A 98 -3.64 0.36 -0.25
N TRP A 99 -3.84 -0.90 0.10
CA TRP A 99 -4.28 -1.32 1.44
C TRP A 99 -3.24 -0.95 2.50
N HIS A 100 -1.95 -1.15 2.24
CA HIS A 100 -0.91 -0.79 3.21
C HIS A 100 -0.86 0.71 3.49
N ILE A 101 -1.09 1.56 2.49
CA ILE A 101 -1.14 3.01 2.65
C ILE A 101 -2.43 3.43 3.37
N GLU A 102 -3.57 2.94 2.89
CA GLU A 102 -4.90 3.21 3.46
C GLU A 102 -4.97 2.82 4.93
N LYS A 103 -4.56 1.60 5.28
CA LYS A 103 -4.54 1.12 6.66
C LYS A 103 -3.71 2.00 7.58
N GLY A 104 -2.58 2.51 7.07
CA GLY A 104 -1.74 3.46 7.80
C GLY A 104 -2.46 4.78 8.09
N ILE A 105 -3.15 5.33 7.08
CA ILE A 105 -3.93 6.57 7.19
C ILE A 105 -5.12 6.38 8.12
N SER A 106 -5.93 5.33 7.91
CA SER A 106 -7.11 5.03 8.72
C SER A 106 -6.77 4.86 10.20
N LYS A 107 -5.68 4.17 10.53
CA LYS A 107 -5.18 4.08 11.91
C LYS A 107 -4.84 5.45 12.51
N GLN A 108 -4.22 6.34 11.74
CA GLN A 108 -3.91 7.70 12.21
C GLN A 108 -5.17 8.54 12.42
N LEU A 109 -6.15 8.42 11.52
CA LEU A 109 -7.43 9.11 11.62
C LEU A 109 -8.25 8.62 12.82
N GLU A 110 -8.32 7.31 13.04
CA GLU A 110 -8.99 6.73 14.21
C GLU A 110 -8.35 7.18 15.52
N LYS A 111 -7.01 7.24 15.58
CA LYS A 111 -6.30 7.78 16.74
C LYS A 111 -6.58 9.26 16.93
N ALA A 112 -6.64 10.04 15.85
CA ALA A 112 -6.97 11.46 15.89
C ALA A 112 -8.41 11.71 16.36
N ALA A 113 -9.37 10.90 15.91
CA ALA A 113 -10.78 11.01 16.27
C ALA A 113 -11.09 10.72 17.75
N LYS A 114 -10.12 10.23 18.52
CA LYS A 114 -10.22 10.07 19.98
C LYS A 114 -9.76 11.30 20.77
N LYS A 115 -9.17 12.28 20.10
CA LYS A 115 -8.75 13.55 20.74
C LYS A 115 -9.95 14.48 20.86
N LYS A 116 -9.94 15.31 21.90
CA LYS A 116 -10.92 16.39 22.09
C LYS A 116 -10.97 17.27 20.83
N ASP A 117 -12.17 17.68 20.45
CA ASP A 117 -12.46 18.57 19.31
C ASP A 117 -12.14 17.96 17.93
N CYS A 118 -11.95 16.63 17.87
CA CYS A 118 -11.61 15.88 16.65
C CYS A 118 -12.60 14.74 16.33
N GLU A 119 -13.68 14.60 17.09
CA GLU A 119 -14.63 13.47 17.05
C GLU A 119 -15.31 13.35 15.68
N LYS A 120 -15.54 14.48 15.00
CA LYS A 120 -16.09 14.53 13.64
C LYS A 120 -15.28 13.71 12.62
N LEU A 121 -13.97 13.54 12.83
CA LEU A 121 -13.13 12.73 11.94
C LEU A 121 -13.63 11.29 11.80
N ARG A 122 -14.24 10.73 12.86
CA ARG A 122 -14.73 9.35 12.84
C ARG A 122 -15.78 9.12 11.75
N GLY A 123 -16.66 10.10 11.51
CA GLY A 123 -17.67 10.04 10.46
C GLY A 123 -17.09 10.00 9.05
N TRP A 124 -15.88 10.52 8.87
CA TRP A 124 -15.22 10.66 7.57
C TRP A 124 -14.25 9.52 7.22
N VAL A 125 -13.81 8.72 8.20
CA VAL A 125 -12.83 7.63 7.98
C VAL A 125 -13.24 6.70 6.83
N LYS A 126 -14.51 6.25 6.81
CA LYS A 126 -15.02 5.36 5.75
C LYS A 126 -14.97 6.03 4.37
N SER A 127 -15.31 7.32 4.30
CA SER A 127 -15.29 8.08 3.05
C SER A 127 -13.86 8.27 2.54
N ILE A 128 -12.93 8.63 3.42
CA ILE A 128 -11.50 8.82 3.08
C ILE A 128 -10.88 7.50 2.62
N ARG A 129 -11.22 6.38 3.29
CA ARG A 129 -10.81 5.04 2.84
C ARG A 129 -11.32 4.76 1.44
N ASN A 130 -12.60 4.96 1.17
CA ASN A 130 -13.14 4.73 -0.17
C ASN A 130 -12.49 5.65 -1.21
N HIS A 131 -12.18 6.89 -0.82
CA HIS A 131 -11.54 7.88 -1.67
C HIS A 131 -10.14 7.49 -2.12
N ILE A 132 -9.30 6.90 -1.25
CA ILE A 132 -7.95 6.45 -1.66
C ILE A 132 -8.01 5.29 -2.65
N TYR A 133 -8.93 4.33 -2.48
CA TYR A 133 -9.14 3.25 -3.45
C TYR A 133 -9.68 3.79 -4.78
N TRP A 134 -10.65 4.69 -4.73
CA TRP A 134 -11.19 5.34 -5.93
C TRP A 134 -10.12 6.16 -6.66
N THR A 135 -9.29 6.90 -5.91
CA THR A 135 -8.16 7.64 -6.44
C THR A 135 -7.20 6.73 -7.19
N ALA A 136 -6.85 5.58 -6.59
CA ALA A 136 -5.96 4.60 -7.20
C ALA A 136 -6.55 4.01 -8.48
N ALA A 137 -7.81 3.57 -8.44
CA ALA A 137 -8.49 2.88 -9.53
C ALA A 137 -8.84 3.77 -10.73
N THR A 138 -9.05 5.08 -10.51
CA THR A 138 -9.54 5.98 -11.56
C THR A 138 -8.48 6.91 -12.13
N SER A 139 -7.24 6.83 -11.67
CA SER A 139 -6.16 7.72 -12.11
C SER A 139 -5.13 6.98 -12.93
N THR A 140 -4.62 7.67 -13.94
CA THR A 140 -3.58 7.15 -14.83
C THR A 140 -2.19 7.62 -14.41
N THR A 141 -2.07 8.89 -13.99
CA THR A 141 -0.77 9.49 -13.66
C THR A 141 -0.55 9.70 -12.15
N GLY A 142 0.71 9.82 -11.73
CA GLY A 142 1.05 10.13 -10.34
C GLY A 142 0.51 11.50 -9.89
N PRO A 143 0.68 12.58 -10.68
CA PRO A 143 0.10 13.89 -10.38
C PRO A 143 -1.43 13.86 -10.26
N GLU A 144 -2.13 13.15 -11.14
CA GLU A 144 -3.60 13.01 -11.07
C GLU A 144 -4.05 12.30 -9.77
N ARG A 145 -3.32 11.25 -9.35
CA ARG A 145 -3.57 10.58 -8.05
C ARG A 145 -3.43 11.56 -6.89
N VAL A 146 -2.41 12.41 -6.92
CA VAL A 146 -2.20 13.42 -5.87
C VAL A 146 -3.31 14.46 -5.89
N ALA A 147 -3.69 14.98 -7.06
CA ALA A 147 -4.76 15.97 -7.21
C ALA A 147 -6.12 15.44 -6.69
N LYS A 148 -6.51 14.22 -7.09
CA LYS A 148 -7.72 13.58 -6.56
C LYS A 148 -7.61 13.34 -5.07
N TRP A 149 -6.49 12.83 -4.58
CA TRP A 149 -6.32 12.56 -3.15
C TRP A 149 -6.47 13.81 -2.29
N THR A 150 -5.81 14.91 -2.65
CA THR A 150 -5.87 16.16 -1.88
C THR A 150 -7.22 16.84 -1.98
N SER A 151 -7.98 16.60 -3.06
CA SER A 151 -9.34 17.13 -3.24
C SER A 151 -10.29 16.74 -2.09
N ILE A 152 -10.01 15.65 -1.37
CA ILE A 152 -10.82 15.23 -0.21
C ILE A 152 -10.85 16.31 0.88
N LEU A 153 -9.80 17.13 1.01
CA LEU A 153 -9.74 18.22 1.98
C LEU A 153 -10.76 19.32 1.65
N ASN A 154 -11.01 19.57 0.37
CA ASN A 154 -12.10 20.46 -0.04
C ASN A 154 -13.44 19.75 0.14
N HIS A 155 -13.53 18.48 -0.28
CA HIS A 155 -14.78 17.72 -0.25
C HIS A 155 -15.36 17.57 1.16
N VAL A 156 -14.54 17.34 2.20
CA VAL A 156 -15.03 17.26 3.59
C VAL A 156 -15.62 18.58 4.11
N GLN A 157 -15.37 19.69 3.42
CA GLN A 157 -15.90 21.03 3.71
C GLN A 157 -17.06 21.41 2.78
N ASP A 158 -17.60 20.46 2.01
CA ASP A 158 -18.60 20.68 0.96
C ASP A 158 -18.12 21.53 -0.23
N ILE A 159 -16.80 21.60 -0.44
CA ILE A 159 -16.20 22.32 -1.57
C ILE A 159 -15.91 21.29 -2.67
N HIS A 160 -16.68 21.36 -3.76
CA HIS A 160 -16.61 20.40 -4.88
C HIS A 160 -15.88 20.92 -6.12
N SER A 161 -15.41 22.17 -6.08
CA SER A 161 -14.54 22.78 -7.10
C SER A 161 -13.14 22.97 -6.54
N HIS A 162 -12.12 22.74 -7.36
CA HIS A 162 -10.73 22.71 -6.94
C HIS A 162 -9.86 23.52 -7.91
N ASP A 163 -8.83 24.17 -7.38
CA ASP A 163 -7.89 24.96 -8.19
C ASP A 163 -6.92 24.09 -9.00
N ASP A 164 -6.79 22.81 -8.64
CA ASP A 164 -5.91 21.87 -9.34
C ASP A 164 -6.51 21.47 -10.70
N PRO A 165 -5.86 21.83 -11.83
CA PRO A 165 -6.39 21.56 -13.16
C PRO A 165 -6.44 20.06 -13.51
N LEU A 166 -5.70 19.21 -12.80
CA LEU A 166 -5.74 17.75 -13.01
C LEU A 166 -7.00 17.13 -12.39
N PHE A 167 -7.65 17.83 -11.44
CA PHE A 167 -8.92 17.42 -10.87
C PHE A 167 -9.75 18.63 -10.44
N PRO A 168 -10.33 19.40 -11.39
CA PRO A 168 -10.93 20.70 -11.10
C PRO A 168 -12.29 20.62 -10.41
N LYS A 169 -12.96 19.44 -10.43
CA LYS A 169 -14.26 19.24 -9.78
C LYS A 169 -14.53 17.79 -9.40
N CYS A 170 -15.32 17.58 -8.35
CA CYS A 170 -15.79 16.25 -7.93
C CYS A 170 -16.63 15.58 -9.04
N LEU A 171 -16.48 14.25 -9.16
CA LEU A 171 -17.11 13.44 -10.22
C LEU A 171 -18.40 12.75 -9.75
N HIS A 172 -19.26 13.50 -9.06
CA HIS A 172 -20.59 13.04 -8.67
C HIS A 172 -21.57 14.22 -8.65
N PRO A 173 -22.89 13.97 -8.80
CA PRO A 173 -23.88 15.00 -8.57
C PRO A 173 -23.83 15.49 -7.13
N LEU A 174 -24.18 16.75 -6.90
CA LEU A 174 -24.31 17.30 -5.55
C LEU A 174 -25.37 16.50 -4.79
N ARG A 175 -24.97 15.90 -3.67
CA ARG A 175 -25.89 15.16 -2.81
C ARG A 175 -26.48 16.10 -1.78
N ILE A 176 -27.81 16.11 -1.66
CA ILE A 176 -28.57 16.81 -0.61
C ILE A 176 -28.49 16.05 0.73
N ALA A 177 -27.35 15.40 1.01
CA ALA A 177 -27.18 14.58 2.20
C ALA A 177 -26.65 15.45 3.35
N GLN A 178 -27.23 15.27 4.54
CA GLN A 178 -26.76 15.88 5.79
C GLN A 178 -25.46 15.23 6.25
N TYR A 179 -24.35 15.47 5.53
CA TYR A 179 -23.04 15.17 6.07
C TYR A 179 -22.70 16.17 7.16
N GLN A 180 -22.02 15.69 8.21
CA GLN A 180 -21.39 16.59 9.17
C GLN A 180 -20.11 17.14 8.55
N TRP A 181 -20.28 18.16 7.70
CA TRP A 181 -19.18 18.89 7.09
C TRP A 181 -18.23 19.43 8.16
N MET A 182 -16.95 19.44 7.83
CA MET A 182 -15.91 20.05 8.66
C MET A 182 -15.73 21.50 8.24
N ALA A 183 -15.67 22.40 9.22
CA ALA A 183 -15.31 23.79 8.95
C ALA A 183 -13.78 23.93 8.86
N ALA A 184 -13.32 24.79 7.96
CA ALA A 184 -11.95 25.26 7.91
C ALA A 184 -11.52 25.80 9.29
N GLY A 185 -10.23 25.74 9.61
CA GLY A 185 -9.71 26.29 10.87
C GLY A 185 -9.96 25.44 12.11
N THR A 186 -10.77 24.39 12.02
CA THR A 186 -11.09 23.55 13.19
C THR A 186 -9.94 22.59 13.54
N PRO A 187 -9.77 22.22 14.82
CA PRO A 187 -8.76 21.22 15.22
C PRO A 187 -8.89 19.90 14.45
N ALA A 188 -10.12 19.44 14.22
CA ALA A 188 -10.41 18.27 13.39
C ALA A 188 -9.86 18.42 11.96
N PHE A 189 -10.16 19.54 11.28
CA PHE A 189 -9.71 19.79 9.91
C PHE A 189 -8.18 19.89 9.81
N HIS A 190 -7.55 20.67 10.69
CA HIS A 190 -6.08 20.80 10.72
C HIS A 190 -5.41 19.44 10.93
N LYS A 191 -6.00 18.59 11.78
CA LYS A 191 -5.47 17.26 12.03
C LYS A 191 -5.62 16.34 10.82
N LEU A 192 -6.75 16.42 10.12
CA LEU A 192 -6.98 15.73 8.85
C LEU A 192 -5.92 16.13 7.81
N GLU A 193 -5.80 17.43 7.54
CA GLU A 193 -4.84 17.98 6.58
C GLU A 193 -3.42 17.52 6.88
N THR A 194 -3.01 17.60 8.15
CA THR A 194 -1.68 17.15 8.59
C THR A 194 -1.44 15.66 8.28
N ILE A 195 -2.46 14.80 8.45
CA ILE A 195 -2.34 13.36 8.20
C ILE A 195 -2.28 13.08 6.69
N LEU A 196 -3.15 13.70 5.89
CA LEU A 196 -3.31 13.39 4.48
C LEU A 196 -2.25 14.05 3.57
N SER A 197 -1.68 15.18 3.98
CA SER A 197 -0.84 16.03 3.11
C SER A 197 0.65 15.99 3.44
N THR A 198 1.11 15.06 4.27
CA THR A 198 2.57 14.92 4.49
C THR A 198 3.30 14.58 3.19
N LYS A 199 4.50 15.12 2.99
CA LYS A 199 5.35 14.82 1.81
C LYS A 199 5.51 13.31 1.58
N ARG A 200 5.58 12.51 2.65
CA ARG A 200 5.68 11.06 2.58
C ARG A 200 4.41 10.41 2.05
N ILE A 201 3.23 10.86 2.48
CA ILE A 201 1.95 10.36 2.00
C ILE A 201 1.74 10.77 0.54
N LEU A 202 1.96 12.03 0.17
CA LEU A 202 1.78 12.49 -1.21
C LEU A 202 2.68 11.74 -2.21
N LYS A 203 3.95 11.50 -1.85
CA LYS A 203 4.86 10.65 -2.66
C LYS A 203 4.38 9.20 -2.77
N ALA A 204 3.74 8.66 -1.73
CA ALA A 204 3.19 7.32 -1.76
C ALA A 204 1.89 7.25 -2.59
N VAL A 205 1.02 8.24 -2.45
CA VAL A 205 -0.22 8.40 -3.22
C VAL A 205 0.07 8.48 -4.72
N ALA A 206 1.10 9.23 -5.12
CA ALA A 206 1.53 9.32 -6.52
C ALA A 206 1.91 7.96 -7.14
N LYS A 207 2.16 6.93 -6.32
CA LYS A 207 2.54 5.58 -6.75
C LYS A 207 1.48 4.52 -6.41
N LEU A 208 0.25 4.88 -6.06
CA LEU A 208 -0.78 3.88 -5.77
C LEU A 208 -1.05 2.98 -6.98
N SER A 209 -1.09 1.66 -6.76
CA SER A 209 -1.41 0.69 -7.79
C SER A 209 -2.79 0.97 -8.39
N PRO A 210 -2.92 1.10 -9.73
CA PRO A 210 -4.22 1.12 -10.39
C PRO A 210 -4.83 -0.29 -10.50
N HIS A 211 -4.04 -1.33 -10.29
CA HIS A 211 -4.47 -2.72 -10.37
C HIS A 211 -5.08 -3.15 -9.04
N HIS A 212 -6.26 -3.77 -9.12
CA HIS A 212 -6.94 -4.32 -7.96
C HIS A 212 -6.14 -5.52 -7.42
N GLN A 213 -5.94 -5.53 -6.09
CA GLN A 213 -5.25 -6.59 -5.38
C GLN A 213 -6.32 -7.26 -4.50
N THR A 214 -6.83 -8.43 -4.90
CA THR A 214 -7.78 -9.24 -4.12
C THR A 214 -7.09 -10.43 -3.50
#